data_AF-A0A2V7TLI3-F1
#
_entry.id   AF-A0A2V7TLI3-F1
#
_cell.length_a   1.000
_cell.length_b   1.000
_cell.length_c   1.000
_cell.angle_alpha   90.00
_cell.angle_beta   90.00
_cell.angle_gamma   90.00
#
_symmetry.space_group_name_H-M   'P 1'
#
loop_
_entity.id
_entity.type
_entity.pdbx_description
1 polymer ?
#
loop_
_entity_poly.entity_id
_entity_poly.type
_entity_poly.pdbx_seq_one_letter_code
_entity_poly.pdbx_strand_id
1 'polypeptide(L)'
;IFTIHQGFSPPDTVTHVAHNCRTAGWGCLDCKRVLADNMIAALTPIRERAQALQAEPRKMIDLLRSGAARARGIARRTMAEVRRRMGLLEGGQGAEGA
;
A
#
# COMPACT_ATOMS: atom_id res chain seq x y z
N ILE A 1 -11.11 7.92 19.22
CA ILE A 1 -10.07 8.93 18.89
C ILE A 1 -8.68 8.48 19.34
N PHE A 2 -8.51 8.03 20.59
CA PHE A 2 -7.22 7.58 21.11
C PHE A 2 -6.54 6.48 20.28
N THR A 3 -7.29 5.47 19.82
CA THR A 3 -6.77 4.41 18.93
C THR A 3 -6.16 4.96 17.63
N ILE A 4 -6.68 6.08 17.11
CA ILE A 4 -6.14 6.70 15.90
C ILE A 4 -4.80 7.39 16.20
N HIS A 5 -4.67 8.02 17.38
CA HIS A 5 -3.37 8.52 17.83
C HIS A 5 -2.31 7.41 17.92
N GLN A 6 -2.68 6.20 18.35
CA GLN A 6 -1.72 5.08 18.39
C GLN A 6 -1.15 4.72 17.01
N GLY A 7 -1.88 5.01 15.93
CA GLY A 7 -1.43 4.78 14.56
C GLY A 7 -0.68 5.95 13.92
N PHE A 8 -0.95 7.20 14.34
CA PHE A 8 -0.48 8.40 13.64
C PHE A 8 0.41 9.33 14.46
N SER A 9 0.34 9.28 15.79
CA SER A 9 1.08 10.18 16.67
C SER A 9 2.32 9.49 17.27
N PRO A 10 3.42 10.23 17.55
CA PRO A 10 4.56 9.70 18.28
C PRO A 10 4.19 9.17 19.68
N PRO A 11 4.94 8.20 20.25
CA PRO A 11 4.64 7.61 21.56
C PRO A 11 4.47 8.64 22.69
N ASP A 12 5.28 9.69 22.71
CA ASP A 12 5.19 10.76 23.71
C ASP A 12 3.90 11.57 23.56
N THR A 13 3.48 11.83 22.32
CA THR A 13 2.20 12.50 22.04
C THR A 13 1.03 11.62 22.46
N VAL A 14 1.08 10.30 22.22
CA VAL A 14 0.05 9.36 22.68
C VAL A 14 -0.08 9.40 24.20
N THR A 15 1.04 9.42 24.92
CA THR A 15 1.07 9.52 26.39
C THR A 15 0.48 10.84 26.87
N HIS A 16 0.86 11.96 26.25
CA HIS A 16 0.34 13.29 26.54
C HIS A 16 -1.19 13.37 26.32
N VAL A 17 -1.68 12.85 25.19
CA VAL A 17 -3.11 12.76 24.87
C VAL A 17 -3.85 11.93 25.91
N ALA A 18 -3.29 10.78 26.31
CA ALA A 18 -3.90 9.90 27.30
C ALA A 18 -4.05 10.59 28.66
N HIS A 19 -3.06 11.39 29.08
CA HIS A 19 -3.12 12.17 30.31
C HIS A 19 -4.22 13.23 30.20
N ASN A 20 -4.10 14.17 29.26
CA ASN A 20 -5.02 15.32 29.17
C ASN A 20 -6.46 14.92 28.89
N CYS A 21 -6.70 13.84 28.13
CA CYS A 21 -8.07 13.36 27.91
C CYS A 21 -8.70 12.77 29.19
N ARG A 22 -7.92 12.05 30.02
CA ARG A 22 -8.45 11.39 31.22
C ARG A 22 -8.63 12.35 32.40
N THR A 23 -7.82 13.40 32.46
CA THR A 23 -7.89 14.42 33.51
C THR A 23 -8.78 15.61 33.16
N ALA A 24 -9.40 15.61 31.97
CA ALA A 24 -10.05 16.78 31.39
C ALA A 24 -9.13 18.02 31.33
N GLY A 25 -7.82 17.80 31.16
CA GLY A 25 -6.81 18.86 31.05
C GLY A 25 -6.89 19.67 29.75
N TRP A 26 -7.66 19.21 28.76
CA TRP A 26 -7.94 19.93 27.52
C TRP A 26 -9.28 19.53 26.88
N GLY A 27 -9.69 20.25 25.83
CA GLY A 27 -10.91 19.96 25.10
C GLY A 27 -10.75 18.87 24.04
N CYS A 28 -11.87 18.30 23.62
CA CYS A 28 -11.93 17.35 22.50
C CYS A 28 -11.41 17.95 21.18
N LEU A 29 -11.54 19.27 21.00
CA LEU A 29 -11.02 19.96 19.82
C LEU A 29 -9.50 20.05 19.83
N ASP A 30 -8.88 20.28 20.99
CA ASP A 30 -7.41 20.30 21.13
C ASP A 30 -6.82 18.93 20.81
N CYS A 31 -7.41 17.87 21.39
CA CYS A 31 -7.07 16.48 21.08
C CYS A 31 -7.17 16.18 19.57
N LYS A 32 -8.27 16.58 18.93
CA LYS A 32 -8.48 16.40 17.48
C LYS A 32 -7.49 17.19 16.64
N ARG A 33 -7.08 18.39 17.06
CA ARG A 33 -6.09 19.20 16.34
C ARG A 33 -4.73 18.52 16.34
N VAL A 34 -4.26 18.06 17.51
CA VAL A 34 -3.03 17.27 17.63
C VAL A 34 -3.07 16.03 16.73
N LEU A 35 -4.21 15.34 16.69
CA LEU A 35 -4.37 14.18 15.81
C LEU A 35 -4.27 14.57 14.33
N ALA A 36 -4.96 15.63 13.93
CA ALA A 36 -5.01 16.09 12.54
C ALA A 36 -3.63 16.49 12.04
N ASP A 37 -2.85 17.22 12.84
CA ASP A 37 -1.50 17.66 12.47
C ASP A 37 -0.58 16.45 12.19
N ASN A 38 -0.62 15.45 13.06
CA ASN A 38 0.13 14.21 12.90
C ASN A 38 -0.32 13.40 11.66
N MET A 39 -1.64 13.28 11.45
CA MET A 39 -2.19 12.60 10.28
C MET A 39 -1.80 13.31 8.99
N ILE A 40 -1.85 14.65 8.96
CA ILE A 40 -1.44 15.44 7.79
C ILE A 40 0.04 15.19 7.51
N ALA A 41 0.91 15.32 8.52
CA ALA A 41 2.34 15.08 8.36
C ALA A 41 2.64 13.68 7.79
N ALA A 42 1.96 12.64 8.29
CA ALA A 42 2.15 11.27 7.82
C ALA A 42 1.61 11.04 6.41
N LEU A 43 0.48 11.65 6.05
CA LEU A 43 -0.23 11.38 4.79
C LEU A 43 0.22 12.29 3.64
N THR A 44 0.73 13.49 3.90
CA THR A 44 1.25 14.41 2.88
C THR A 44 2.20 13.75 1.88
N PRO A 45 3.28 13.05 2.29
CA PRO A 45 4.19 12.42 1.32
C PRO A 45 3.55 11.27 0.53
N ILE A 46 2.48 10.64 1.05
CA ILE A 46 1.70 9.64 0.28
C ILE A 46 0.85 10.34 -0.77
N ARG A 47 0.18 11.44 -0.39
CA ARG A 47 -0.69 12.22 -1.27
C ARG A 47 0.09 12.87 -2.42
N GLU A 48 1.26 13.44 -2.13
CA GLU A 48 2.13 14.03 -3.15
C GLU A 48 2.60 12.99 -4.17
N ARG A 49 3.05 11.81 -3.71
CA ARG A 49 3.42 10.70 -4.60
C ARG A 49 2.22 10.22 -5.44
N ALA A 50 1.05 10.12 -4.83
CA ALA A 50 -0.17 9.72 -5.55
C ALA A 50 -0.54 10.74 -6.64
N GLN A 51 -0.43 12.05 -6.35
CA GLN A 51 -0.67 13.11 -7.32
C GLN A 51 0.34 13.07 -8.47
N ALA A 52 1.64 12.89 -8.18
CA ALA A 52 2.67 12.75 -9.20
C ALA A 52 2.40 11.55 -10.13
N LEU A 53 1.96 10.43 -9.57
CA LEU A 53 1.58 9.24 -10.34
C LEU A 53 0.31 9.46 -11.19
N GLN A 54 -0.69 10.17 -10.65
CA GLN A 54 -1.91 10.52 -11.38
C GLN A 54 -1.65 11.48 -12.54
N ALA A 55 -0.66 12.36 -12.43
CA ALA A 55 -0.24 13.25 -13.51
C ALA A 55 0.40 12.50 -14.70
N GLU A 56 0.90 11.29 -14.49
CA GLU A 56 1.58 10.47 -15.51
C GLU A 56 0.90 9.10 -15.72
N PRO A 57 -0.38 9.04 -16.17
CA PRO A 57 -1.15 7.78 -16.22
C PRO A 57 -0.54 6.73 -17.16
N ARG A 58 0.11 7.15 -18.26
CA ARG A 58 0.81 6.21 -19.17
C ARG A 58 1.97 5.49 -18.50
N LYS A 59 2.80 6.23 -17.75
CA LYS A 59 3.93 5.68 -17.00
C LYS A 59 3.48 4.68 -15.93
N MET A 60 2.34 4.95 -15.28
CA MET A 60 1.71 4.00 -14.36
C MET A 60 1.34 2.68 -15.06
N ILE A 61 0.67 2.76 -16.20
CA ILE A 61 0.29 1.58 -16.99
C ILE A 61 1.52 0.79 -17.44
N ASP A 62 2.58 1.47 -17.88
CA ASP A 62 3.82 0.81 -18.30
C ASP A 62 4.54 0.12 -17.14
N LEU A 63 4.55 0.72 -15.95
CA LEU A 63 5.07 0.09 -14.73
C LEU A 63 4.30 -1.20 -14.40
N LEU A 64 2.96 -1.16 -14.43
CA LEU A 64 2.10 -2.32 -14.21
C LEU A 64 2.34 -3.40 -15.28
N ARG A 65 2.48 -3.01 -16.56
CA ARG A 65 2.75 -3.94 -17.66
C ARG A 65 4.09 -4.66 -17.47
N SER A 66 5.12 -3.93 -17.05
CA SER A 66 6.45 -4.49 -16.73
C SER A 66 6.39 -5.49 -15.57
N GLY A 67 5.71 -5.12 -14.48
CA GLY A 67 5.48 -6.03 -13.35
C GLY A 67 4.73 -7.29 -13.76
N ALA A 68 3.67 -7.15 -14.57
CA ALA A 68 2.90 -8.25 -15.09
C ALA A 68 3.72 -9.17 -16.02
N ALA A 69 4.64 -8.62 -16.82
CA ALA A 69 5.53 -9.43 -17.66
C ALA A 69 6.48 -10.29 -16.83
N ARG A 70 7.09 -9.71 -15.79
CA ARG A 70 7.96 -10.42 -14.84
C ARG A 70 7.19 -11.52 -14.11
N ALA A 71 6.01 -11.19 -13.56
CA ALA A 71 5.16 -12.15 -12.85
C ALA A 71 4.69 -13.28 -13.77
N ARG A 72 4.30 -12.99 -15.02
CA ARG A 72 3.93 -14.00 -16.02
C ARG A 72 5.08 -14.97 -16.30
N GLY A 73 6.32 -14.49 -16.38
CA GLY A 73 7.49 -15.35 -16.54
C GLY A 73 7.63 -16.37 -15.41
N ILE A 74 7.43 -15.93 -14.16
CA ILE A 74 7.46 -16.80 -12.98
C ILE A 74 6.29 -17.78 -13.01
N ALA A 75 5.07 -17.29 -13.21
CA ALA A 75 3.86 -18.10 -13.25
C ALA A 75 3.92 -19.19 -14.32
N ARG A 76 4.45 -18.88 -15.52
CA ARG A 76 4.64 -19.87 -16.59
C ARG A 76 5.57 -21.00 -16.17
N ARG A 77 6.70 -20.70 -15.51
CA ARG A 77 7.63 -21.72 -15.01
C ARG A 77 6.97 -22.61 -13.95
N THR A 78 6.29 -22.00 -12.99
CA THR A 78 5.56 -22.73 -11.94
C THR A 78 4.48 -23.63 -12.55
N MET A 79 3.67 -23.12 -13.47
CA MET A 79 2.61 -23.91 -14.09
C MET A 79 3.13 -25.03 -14.99
N ALA A 80 4.30 -24.86 -15.63
CA ALA A 80 4.95 -25.94 -16.37
C ALA A 80 5.34 -27.08 -15.41
N GLU A 81 5.93 -26.76 -14.26
CA GLU A 81 6.26 -27.75 -13.24
C GLU A 81 5.02 -28.47 -12.68
N VAL A 82 3.97 -27.71 -12.34
CA VAL A 82 2.70 -28.29 -11.88
C VAL A 82 2.13 -29.25 -12.91
N ARG A 83 2.06 -28.85 -14.19
CA ARG A 83 1.54 -29.71 -15.26
C ARG A 83 2.32 -31.01 -15.42
N ARG A 84 3.67 -30.93 -15.40
CA ARG A 84 4.52 -32.13 -15.43
C ARG A 84 4.25 -33.07 -14.27
N ARG A 85 4.20 -32.54 -13.04
CA ARG A 85 3.95 -33.36 -11.83
C ARG A 85 2.55 -33.99 -11.82
N MET A 86 1.58 -33.32 -12.43
CA MET A 86 0.20 -33.82 -12.55
C MET A 86 0.00 -34.79 -13.74
N GLY A 87 1.03 -35.05 -14.54
CA GLY A 87 0.92 -35.92 -15.72
C GLY A 87 0.08 -35.31 -16.86
N LEU A 88 -0.11 -33.99 -16.86
CA LEU A 88 -0.81 -33.29 -17.94
C LEU A 88 0.13 -33.07 -19.13
N LEU A 89 -0.38 -33.22 -20.35
CA LEU A 89 0.36 -32.89 -21.56
C LEU A 89 0.82 -31.43 -21.49
N GLU A 90 2.11 -31.17 -21.71
CA GLU A 90 2.60 -29.81 -21.87
C GLU A 90 1.97 -29.24 -23.15
N GLY A 91 1.12 -28.22 -23.01
CA GLY A 91 0.49 -27.56 -24.16
C GLY A 91 1.58 -27.06 -25.11
N GLY A 92 1.59 -27.61 -26.32
CA GLY A 92 2.66 -27.41 -27.29
C GLY A 92 3.01 -25.94 -27.52
N GLN A 93 4.30 -25.69 -27.65
CA GLN A 93 4.78 -24.58 -28.47
C GLN A 93 4.30 -24.85 -29.90
N GLY A 94 3.25 -24.18 -30.35
CA GLY A 94 2.69 -24.41 -31.68
C GLY A 94 1.55 -23.46 -32.02
N ALA A 95 1.91 -22.24 -32.44
CA ALA A 95 1.23 -21.43 -33.46
C ALA A 95 1.92 -20.05 -33.60
N GLU A 96 3.19 -20.05 -34.02
CA GLU A 96 3.84 -18.87 -34.62
C GLU A 96 4.40 -19.37 -35.96
N GLY A 97 3.60 -19.23 -37.01
CA GLY A 97 3.90 -19.78 -38.34
C GLY A 97 2.65 -20.18 -39.14
N ALA A 98 1.79 -19.22 -39.44
CA ALA A 98 0.87 -19.19 -40.59
C ALA A 98 0.38 -17.76 -40.79
#